data_AF-X1NEJ8-F1
#
_entry.id   AF-X1NEJ8-F1
#
_cell.length_a   1.000
_cell.length_b   1.000
_cell.length_c   1.000
_cell.angle_alpha   90.00
_cell.angle_beta   90.00
_cell.angle_gamma   90.00
#
_symmetry.space_group_name_H-M   'P 1'
#
loop_
_entity.id
_entity.type
_entity.pdbx_description
1 polymer ?
#
loop_
_entity_poly.entity_id
_entity_poly.type
_entity_poly.pdbx_seq_one_letter_code
_entity_poly.pdbx_strand_id
1 'polypeptide(L)'
;MRRRSRLEIIIQTLQIIEAGSSSPTRIMYASNSSWNPTMKLLGFMVDSGYILMVNGPPGRRFSITEKGQKVARYLVQAQKLIA
;
A
#
# COMPACT_ATOMS: atom_id res chain seq x y z
N MET A 1 -15.62 15.08 7.59
CA MET A 1 -14.56 14.07 7.30
C MET A 1 -13.93 14.41 5.96
N ARG A 2 -12.60 14.57 5.88
CA ARG A 2 -11.92 14.96 4.63
C ARG A 2 -11.71 13.75 3.72
N ARG A 3 -11.91 13.90 2.41
CA ARG A 3 -11.58 12.85 1.44
C ARG A 3 -10.05 12.66 1.40
N ARG A 4 -9.59 11.44 1.68
CA ARG A 4 -8.17 11.06 1.52
C ARG A 4 -7.74 11.26 0.08
N SER A 5 -6.60 11.91 -0.12
CA SER A 5 -5.92 12.00 -1.40
C SER A 5 -5.37 10.64 -1.84
N ARG A 6 -5.08 10.49 -3.13
CA ARG A 6 -4.46 9.27 -3.67
C ARG A 6 -3.10 8.99 -3.01
N LEU A 7 -2.34 10.03 -2.71
CA LEU A 7 -1.03 9.92 -2.08
C LEU A 7 -1.13 9.40 -0.64
N GLU A 8 -2.09 9.90 0.15
CA GLU A 8 -2.35 9.37 1.50
C GLU A 8 -2.73 7.89 1.47
N ILE A 9 -3.55 7.48 0.52
CA ILE A 9 -3.96 6.07 0.36
C ILE A 9 -2.76 5.19 0.03
N ILE A 10 -1.84 5.65 -0.84
CA ILE A 10 -0.61 4.92 -1.18
C ILE A 10 0.30 4.78 0.05
N ILE A 11 0.58 5.87 0.77
CA ILE A 11 1.42 5.85 1.98
C ILE A 11 0.86 4.89 3.01
N GLN A 12 -0.44 5.02 3.32
CA GLN A 12 -1.10 4.17 4.29
C GLN A 12 -1.02 2.70 3.88
N THR A 13 -1.21 2.39 2.60
CA THR A 13 -1.13 1.00 2.10
C THR A 13 0.30 0.46 2.21
N LEU A 14 1.32 1.26 1.90
CA LEU A 14 2.72 0.86 2.10
C LEU A 14 3.02 0.57 3.58
N GLN A 15 2.57 1.42 4.49
CA GLN A 15 2.74 1.23 5.93
C GLN A 15 2.03 -0.04 6.44
N ILE A 16 0.81 -0.31 5.96
CA ILE A 16 0.06 -1.53 6.29
C ILE A 16 0.82 -2.79 5.88
N ILE A 17 1.39 -2.79 4.67
CA ILE A 17 2.16 -3.93 4.15
C ILE A 17 3.49 -4.08 4.90
N GLU A 18 4.18 -2.98 5.17
CA GLU A 18 5.41 -2.94 5.96
C GLU A 18 5.19 -3.47 7.40
N ALA A 19 4.02 -3.19 7.99
CA ALA A 19 3.60 -3.73 9.28
C ALA A 19 3.22 -5.22 9.26
N GLY A 20 3.30 -5.89 8.10
CA GLY A 20 3.12 -7.35 7.98
C GLY A 20 1.77 -7.81 7.40
N SER A 21 0.88 -6.89 7.01
CA SER A 21 -0.34 -7.28 6.30
C SER A 21 -0.05 -7.66 4.86
N SER A 22 -0.06 -8.96 4.58
CA SER A 22 0.34 -9.49 3.26
C SER A 22 -0.80 -9.96 2.37
N SER A 23 -1.96 -10.35 2.92
CA SER A 23 -3.08 -10.81 2.08
C SER A 23 -3.94 -9.63 1.60
N PRO A 24 -4.46 -9.65 0.37
CA PRO A 24 -5.27 -8.55 -0.16
C PRO A 24 -6.49 -8.24 0.73
N THR A 25 -7.14 -9.26 1.29
CA THR A 25 -8.26 -9.09 2.22
C THR A 25 -7.85 -8.35 3.49
N ARG A 26 -6.70 -8.70 4.11
CA ARG A 26 -6.22 -7.98 5.32
C ARG A 26 -5.84 -6.54 5.00
N ILE A 27 -5.19 -6.31 3.86
CA ILE A 27 -4.82 -4.96 3.41
C ILE A 27 -6.07 -4.10 3.17
N MET A 28 -7.09 -4.68 2.54
CA MET A 28 -8.39 -4.02 2.32
C MET A 28 -9.04 -3.59 3.64
N TYR A 29 -9.17 -4.51 4.60
CA TYR A 29 -9.76 -4.19 5.91
C TYR A 29 -8.93 -3.15 6.66
N ALA A 30 -7.61 -3.27 6.67
CA ALA A 30 -6.71 -2.33 7.35
C ALA A 30 -6.72 -0.93 6.70
N SER A 31 -6.95 -0.83 5.38
CA SER A 31 -6.98 0.45 4.66
C SER A 31 -8.36 1.13 4.68
N ASN A 32 -9.37 0.51 5.29
CA ASN A 32 -10.77 0.95 5.28
C ASN A 32 -11.23 1.29 3.85
N SER A 33 -11.05 0.33 2.94
CA SER A 33 -11.35 0.46 1.52
C SER A 33 -12.15 -0.75 1.03
N SER A 34 -12.80 -0.63 -0.12
CA SER A 34 -13.49 -1.76 -0.74
C SER A 34 -12.55 -2.59 -1.63
N TRP A 35 -12.98 -3.80 -1.99
CA TRP A 35 -12.16 -4.76 -2.73
C TRP A 35 -11.62 -4.20 -4.05
N ASN A 36 -12.49 -3.67 -4.91
CA ASN A 36 -12.11 -3.22 -6.25
C ASN A 36 -11.07 -2.08 -6.25
N PRO A 37 -11.24 -0.99 -5.46
CA PRO A 37 -10.20 0.03 -5.31
C PRO A 37 -8.89 -0.52 -4.76
N THR A 38 -8.94 -1.42 -3.76
CA THR A 38 -7.75 -2.02 -3.17
C THR A 38 -6.98 -2.84 -4.20
N MET A 39 -7.68 -3.68 -4.97
CA MET A 39 -7.04 -4.49 -6.00
C MET A 39 -6.44 -3.66 -7.13
N LYS A 40 -7.12 -2.59 -7.58
CA LYS A 40 -6.57 -1.65 -8.56
C LYS A 40 -5.31 -0.95 -8.04
N LEU A 41 -5.33 -0.53 -6.76
CA LEU A 41 -4.19 0.11 -6.12
C LEU A 41 -3.00 -0.85 -5.99
N LEU A 42 -3.23 -2.08 -5.52
CA LEU A 42 -2.19 -3.09 -5.38
C LEU A 42 -1.57 -3.45 -6.73
N GLY A 43 -2.38 -3.57 -7.80
CA GLY A 43 -1.88 -3.73 -9.17
C GLY A 43 -0.94 -2.59 -9.57
N PHE A 44 -1.39 -1.35 -9.44
CA PHE A 44 -0.57 -0.17 -9.71
C PHE A 44 0.74 -0.15 -8.90
N MET A 45 0.71 -0.56 -7.63
CA MET A 45 1.90 -0.59 -6.77
C MET A 45 2.88 -1.70 -7.16
N VAL A 46 2.38 -2.83 -7.69
CA VAL A 46 3.21 -3.88 -8.29
C VAL A 46 3.86 -3.38 -9.58
N ASP A 47 3.07 -2.79 -10.48
CA ASP A 47 3.56 -2.26 -11.76
C ASP A 47 4.60 -1.15 -11.56
N SER A 48 4.43 -0.36 -10.50
CA SER A 48 5.39 0.70 -10.11
C SER A 48 6.63 0.17 -9.39
N GLY A 49 6.67 -1.12 -9.04
CA GLY A 49 7.76 -1.76 -8.28
C GLY A 49 7.84 -1.31 -6.82
N TYR A 50 6.75 -0.82 -6.23
CA TYR A 50 6.71 -0.47 -4.80
C TYR A 50 6.50 -1.69 -3.92
N ILE A 51 5.73 -2.67 -4.41
CA ILE A 51 5.48 -3.93 -3.72
C ILE A 51 5.72 -5.10 -4.67
N LEU A 52 6.01 -6.26 -4.13
CA LEU A 52 6.04 -7.53 -4.85
C LEU A 52 4.74 -8.28 -4.62
N MET A 53 4.32 -9.03 -5.63
CA MET A 53 3.21 -9.98 -5.55
C MET A 53 3.77 -11.39 -5.65
N VAL A 54 3.44 -12.24 -4.69
CA VAL A 54 3.77 -13.66 -4.71
C VAL A 54 2.48 -14.45 -4.75
N ASN A 55 2.36 -15.36 -5.72
CA ASN A 55 1.25 -16.31 -5.79
C ASN A 55 1.73 -17.67 -5.25
N GLY A 56 0.94 -18.29 -4.38
CA GLY A 56 1.22 -19.61 -3.80
C GLY A 56 0.20 -19.93 -2.72
N PRO A 57 0.20 -21.13 -2.11
CA PRO A 57 -0.67 -21.42 -0.96
C PRO A 57 -0.35 -20.48 0.22
N PRO A 58 -1.34 -19.87 0.90
CA PRO A 58 -2.79 -20.00 0.76
C PRO A 58 -3.46 -18.93 -0.14
N GLY A 59 -2.70 -18.24 -0.98
CA GLY A 59 -3.19 -17.30 -1.97
C GLY A 59 -2.17 -16.21 -2.31
N ARG A 60 -2.65 -15.17 -3.00
CA ARG A 60 -1.83 -14.00 -3.34
C ARG A 60 -1.36 -13.28 -2.07
N ARG A 61 -0.07 -12.99 -1.98
CA ARG A 61 0.54 -12.17 -0.93
C ARG A 61 1.33 -11.01 -1.51
N PHE A 62 1.44 -9.96 -0.72
CA PHE A 62 2.18 -8.76 -1.03
C PHE A 62 3.24 -8.48 0.02
N SER A 63 4.40 -8.02 -0.42
CA SER A 63 5.49 -7.54 0.44
C SER A 63 6.03 -6.23 -0.11
N ILE A 64 6.50 -5.35 0.78
CA ILE A 64 7.09 -4.09 0.37
C ILE A 64 8.49 -4.32 -0.21
N THR A 65 8.83 -3.62 -1.29
CA THR A 65 10.20 -3.60 -1.84
C THR A 65 11.05 -2.55 -1.13
N GLU A 66 12.36 -2.60 -1.31
CA GLU A 66 13.25 -1.52 -0.87
C GLU A 66 12.87 -0.16 -1.50
N LYS A 67 12.46 -0.16 -2.79
CA LYS A 67 11.95 1.05 -3.47
C LYS A 67 10.69 1.58 -2.79
N GLY A 68 9.75 0.70 -2.46
CA GLY A 68 8.52 1.04 -1.74
C GLY A 68 8.79 1.64 -0.36
N GLN A 69 9.74 1.06 0.39
CA GLN A 69 10.15 1.58 1.70
C GLN A 69 10.76 2.99 1.58
N LYS A 70 11.65 3.21 0.60
CA LYS A 70 12.22 4.54 0.33
C LYS A 70 11.12 5.55 0.02
N VAL A 71 10.21 5.21 -0.89
CA VAL A 71 9.08 6.08 -1.27
C VAL A 71 8.18 6.40 -0.09
N ALA A 72 7.81 5.41 0.73
CA ALA A 72 7.00 5.64 1.93
C ALA A 72 7.66 6.66 2.87
N ARG A 73 8.96 6.53 3.12
CA ARG A 73 9.73 7.51 3.91
C ARG A 73 9.74 8.89 3.25
N TYR A 74 10.07 9.03 1.97
CA TYR A 74 10.08 10.35 1.33
C TYR A 74 8.72 11.04 1.37
N LEU A 75 7.63 10.30 1.14
CA LEU A 75 6.29 10.85 1.09
C LEU A 75 5.77 11.29 2.47
N VAL A 76 6.08 10.55 3.54
CA VAL A 76 5.76 10.96 4.91
C VAL A 76 6.48 12.28 5.27
N GLN A 77 7.73 12.42 4.85
CA GLN A 77 8.54 13.60 5.13
C GLN A 77 7.98 14.80 4.37
N ALA A 78 7.64 14.63 3.09
CA ALA A 78 7.02 15.67 2.29
C ALA A 78 5.67 16.12 2.86
N GLN A 79 4.83 15.20 3.38
CA GLN A 79 3.57 15.57 4.02
C GLN A 79 3.77 16.49 5.23
N LYS A 80 4.82 16.28 6.03
CA LYS A 80 5.12 17.14 7.18
C LYS A 80 5.53 18.56 6.80
N LEU A 81 6.02 18.77 5.58
CA LEU A 81 6.46 20.08 5.10
C LEU A 81 5.31 20.93 4.53
N ILE A 82 4.16 20.31 4.24
CA ILE A 82 2.99 20.95 3.62
C ILE A 82 1.84 21.06 4.64
N ALA A 83 2.03 20.54 5.86
CA ALA A 83 1.06 20.52 6.95
C ALA A 83 1.14 21.77 7.83
#